data_AF-A0A7W0AF76-F1
#
_entry.id   AF-A0A7W0AF76-F1
#
_cell.length_a   1.000
_cell.length_b   1.000
_cell.length_c   1.000
_cell.angle_alpha   90.00
_cell.angle_beta   90.00
_cell.angle_gamma   90.00
#
_symmetry.space_group_name_H-M   'P 1'
#
loop_
_entity.id
_entity.type
_entity.pdbx_description
1 polymer ?
#
loop_
_entity_poly.entity_id
_entity_poly.type
_entity_poly.pdbx_seq_one_letter_code
_entity_poly.pdbx_strand_id
1 'polypeptide(L)'
;MDIFFPSLTTAGLITVVLWLSKNLIVNRLKCSVEYEFSTRLEELRQELKNSEEKLKHELNLKESELRDLRNGVLGSVAARQAEYDKRRLAAIDQIWSAFIALAPARNVSSVVSKLNIDAINKVVADREKLNKFISGFAGDVSFKSVLSDEAHKSRPFLSPMAWALFRAYQSIVLQDVIRLECLKKGLGPKAFVDNAKIDQLLKIALPDDCGSRSGNRENMLEELETRLLDELHKIATGSEEDELAANRAAKIISLSNELRQSSSKASSVASV
;
A
#
# COMPACT_ATOMS: atom_id res chain seq x y z
N MET A 1 118.57 -18.40 -22.60
CA MET A 1 117.53 -17.94 -21.66
C MET A 1 116.30 -17.60 -22.51
N ASP A 2 115.63 -18.57 -23.15
CA ASP A 2 114.77 -18.24 -24.32
C ASP A 2 113.43 -19.00 -24.37
N ILE A 3 112.85 -19.36 -23.23
CA ILE A 3 111.56 -20.10 -23.19
C ILE A 3 110.43 -19.29 -22.50
N PHE A 4 110.71 -18.11 -21.96
CA PHE A 4 109.72 -17.36 -21.14
C PHE A 4 108.88 -16.30 -21.88
N PHE A 5 109.18 -15.96 -23.14
CA PHE A 5 108.45 -14.92 -23.89
C PHE A 5 107.15 -15.34 -24.62
N PRO A 6 106.95 -16.58 -25.11
CA PRO A 6 105.72 -16.93 -25.85
C PRO A 6 104.50 -17.26 -24.98
N SER A 7 104.68 -17.51 -23.67
CA SER A 7 103.59 -17.85 -22.74
C SER A 7 102.81 -16.63 -22.23
N LEU A 8 103.45 -15.45 -22.19
CA LEU A 8 102.83 -14.22 -21.69
C LEU A 8 101.87 -13.58 -22.71
N THR A 9 102.16 -13.71 -24.01
CA THR A 9 101.31 -13.18 -25.10
C THR A 9 100.08 -14.04 -25.37
N THR A 10 100.21 -15.37 -25.26
CA THR A 10 99.08 -16.31 -25.39
C THR A 10 98.12 -16.24 -24.20
N ALA A 11 98.64 -16.08 -22.98
CA ALA A 11 97.80 -15.85 -21.78
C ALA A 11 97.01 -14.53 -21.87
N GLY A 12 97.65 -13.45 -22.36
CA GLY A 12 97.00 -12.15 -22.57
C GLY A 12 95.87 -12.21 -23.59
N LEU A 13 96.08 -12.86 -24.74
CA LEU A 13 95.04 -13.04 -25.76
C LEU A 13 93.84 -13.84 -25.24
N ILE A 14 94.08 -14.90 -24.47
CA ILE A 14 93.01 -15.70 -23.87
C ILE A 14 92.20 -14.86 -22.86
N THR A 15 92.84 -14.02 -22.06
CA THR A 15 92.12 -13.12 -21.14
C THR A 15 91.26 -12.08 -21.85
N VAL A 16 91.74 -11.50 -22.96
CA VAL A 16 90.96 -10.54 -23.76
C VAL A 16 89.76 -11.23 -24.43
N VAL A 17 89.96 -12.43 -24.97
CA VAL A 17 88.89 -13.22 -25.59
C VAL A 17 87.85 -13.65 -24.55
N LEU A 18 88.27 -14.09 -23.36
CA LEU A 18 87.35 -14.42 -22.25
C LEU A 18 86.57 -13.19 -21.75
N TRP A 19 87.20 -12.02 -21.74
CA TRP A 19 86.53 -10.79 -21.34
C TRP A 19 85.49 -10.34 -22.37
N LEU A 20 85.82 -10.40 -23.67
CA LEU A 20 84.88 -10.12 -24.75
C LEU A 20 83.72 -11.13 -24.81
N SER A 21 83.99 -12.41 -24.61
CA SER A 21 82.94 -13.44 -24.60
C SER A 21 82.00 -13.28 -23.41
N LYS A 22 82.52 -12.94 -22.23
CA LYS A 22 81.70 -12.59 -21.06
C LYS A 22 80.79 -11.40 -21.37
N ASN A 23 81.31 -10.36 -22.00
CA ASN A 23 80.53 -9.17 -22.31
C ASN A 23 79.43 -9.47 -23.35
N LEU A 24 79.72 -10.31 -24.35
CA LEU A 24 78.72 -10.78 -25.32
C LEU A 24 77.61 -11.61 -24.68
N ILE A 25 77.97 -12.54 -23.79
CA ILE A 25 77.00 -13.40 -23.08
C ILE A 25 76.11 -12.56 -22.17
N VAL A 26 76.70 -11.65 -21.38
CA VAL A 26 75.94 -10.76 -20.48
C VAL A 26 74.98 -9.87 -21.27
N ASN A 27 75.42 -9.30 -22.39
CA ASN A 27 74.57 -8.43 -23.19
C ASN A 27 73.41 -9.20 -23.85
N ARG A 28 73.66 -10.42 -24.35
CA ARG A 28 72.60 -11.31 -24.87
C ARG A 28 71.59 -11.71 -23.80
N LEU A 29 72.06 -12.08 -22.61
CA LEU A 29 71.19 -12.43 -21.48
C LEU A 29 70.34 -11.23 -21.05
N LYS A 30 70.95 -10.06 -20.95
CA LYS A 30 70.24 -8.83 -20.60
C LYS A 30 69.16 -8.48 -21.62
N CYS A 31 69.48 -8.49 -22.91
CA CYS A 31 68.48 -8.25 -23.96
C CYS A 31 67.37 -9.30 -23.97
N SER A 32 67.67 -10.58 -23.74
CA SER A 32 66.65 -11.64 -23.65
C SER A 32 65.70 -11.42 -22.48
N VAL A 33 66.24 -11.08 -21.31
CA VAL A 33 65.47 -10.83 -20.09
C VAL A 33 64.63 -9.56 -20.20
N GLU A 34 65.19 -8.48 -20.75
CA GLU A 34 64.45 -7.23 -21.01
C GLU A 34 63.30 -7.47 -21.99
N TYR A 35 63.53 -8.23 -23.06
CA TYR A 35 62.49 -8.59 -24.02
C TYR A 35 61.37 -9.41 -23.36
N GLU A 36 61.70 -10.43 -22.58
CA GLU A 36 60.71 -11.25 -21.88
C GLU A 36 59.89 -10.42 -20.87
N PHE A 37 60.54 -9.57 -20.07
CA PHE A 37 59.83 -8.67 -19.16
C PHE A 37 58.95 -7.67 -19.89
N SER A 38 59.43 -7.09 -21.00
CA SER A 38 58.63 -6.16 -21.79
C SER A 38 57.40 -6.84 -22.38
N THR A 39 57.53 -8.10 -22.82
CA THR A 39 56.44 -8.90 -23.38
C THR A 39 55.41 -9.21 -22.30
N ARG A 40 55.86 -9.71 -21.12
CA ARG A 40 54.96 -9.98 -19.99
C ARG A 40 54.28 -8.73 -19.45
N LEU A 41 54.97 -7.57 -19.44
CA LEU A 41 54.35 -6.30 -19.03
C LEU A 41 53.27 -5.86 -20.01
N GLU A 42 53.49 -6.05 -21.31
CA GLU A 42 52.48 -5.72 -22.31
C GLU A 42 51.29 -6.69 -22.27
N GLU A 43 51.54 -7.98 -22.08
CA GLU A 43 50.51 -8.99 -21.85
C GLU A 43 49.66 -8.66 -20.61
N LEU A 44 50.28 -8.35 -19.47
CA LEU A 44 49.57 -7.97 -18.25
C LEU A 44 48.79 -6.66 -18.41
N ARG A 45 49.34 -5.67 -19.13
CA ARG A 45 48.61 -4.43 -19.44
C ARG A 45 47.40 -4.70 -20.31
N GLN A 46 47.54 -5.57 -21.31
CA GLN A 46 46.45 -5.93 -22.20
C GLN A 46 45.38 -6.75 -21.48
N GLU A 47 45.78 -7.69 -20.62
CA GLU A 47 44.88 -8.45 -19.77
C GLU A 47 44.10 -7.55 -18.79
N LEU A 48 44.81 -6.62 -18.12
CA LEU A 48 44.18 -5.62 -17.26
C LEU A 48 43.17 -4.78 -18.03
N LYS A 49 43.54 -4.23 -19.19
CA LYS A 49 42.64 -3.43 -20.03
C LYS A 49 41.41 -4.23 -20.47
N ASN A 50 41.60 -5.48 -20.90
CA ASN A 50 40.50 -6.36 -21.29
C ASN A 50 39.58 -6.68 -20.11
N SER A 51 40.14 -6.88 -18.91
CA SER A 51 39.36 -7.12 -17.69
C SER A 51 38.56 -5.89 -17.27
N GLU A 52 39.15 -4.68 -17.36
CA GLU A 52 38.46 -3.43 -17.10
C GLU A 52 37.31 -3.17 -18.08
N GLU A 53 37.53 -3.41 -19.38
CA GLU A 53 36.50 -3.25 -20.40
C GLU A 53 35.34 -4.24 -20.21
N LYS A 54 35.64 -5.50 -19.86
CA LYS A 54 34.62 -6.51 -19.53
C LYS A 54 33.80 -6.11 -18.31
N LEU A 55 34.46 -5.70 -17.21
CA LEU A 55 33.78 -5.28 -15.99
C LEU A 55 32.92 -4.03 -16.22
N LYS A 56 33.41 -3.05 -16.99
CA LYS A 56 32.61 -1.87 -17.38
C LYS A 56 31.38 -2.26 -18.19
N HIS A 57 31.52 -3.17 -19.14
CA HIS A 57 30.39 -3.63 -19.95
C HIS A 57 29.35 -4.38 -19.11
N GLU A 58 29.80 -5.27 -18.23
CA GLU A 58 28.92 -6.00 -17.31
C GLU A 58 28.20 -5.06 -16.34
N LEU A 59 28.88 -4.06 -15.79
CA LEU A 59 28.26 -3.02 -14.95
C LEU A 59 27.18 -2.25 -15.71
N ASN A 60 27.46 -1.83 -16.94
CA ASN A 60 26.48 -1.11 -17.76
C ASN A 60 25.24 -1.97 -18.09
N LEU A 61 25.44 -3.27 -18.38
CA LEU A 61 24.33 -4.20 -18.59
C LEU A 61 23.51 -4.37 -17.31
N LYS A 62 24.16 -4.58 -16.16
CA LYS A 62 23.49 -4.71 -14.86
C LYS A 62 22.74 -3.44 -14.46
N GLU A 63 23.29 -2.26 -14.74
CA GLU A 63 22.59 -1.00 -14.54
C GLU A 63 21.35 -0.87 -15.44
N SER A 64 21.45 -1.28 -16.71
CA SER A 64 20.29 -1.29 -17.61
C SER A 64 19.20 -2.23 -17.11
N GLU A 65 19.55 -3.47 -16.77
CA GLU A 65 18.64 -4.46 -16.20
C GLU A 65 17.96 -3.93 -14.92
N LEU A 66 18.73 -3.30 -14.02
CA LEU A 66 18.19 -2.70 -12.80
C LEU A 66 17.24 -1.54 -13.10
N ARG A 67 17.54 -0.70 -14.10
CA ARG A 67 16.64 0.38 -14.52
C ARG A 67 15.34 -0.18 -15.10
N ASP A 68 15.41 -1.18 -15.95
CA ASP A 68 14.24 -1.80 -16.56
C ASP A 68 13.37 -2.51 -15.53
N LEU A 69 13.99 -3.26 -14.60
CA LEU A 69 13.29 -3.87 -13.47
C LEU A 69 12.66 -2.83 -12.56
N ARG A 70 13.40 -1.77 -12.20
CA ARG A 70 12.88 -0.69 -11.37
C ARG A 70 11.69 0.00 -12.05
N ASN A 71 11.80 0.32 -13.33
CA ASN A 71 10.74 0.99 -14.08
C ASN A 71 9.54 0.05 -14.28
N GLY A 72 9.76 -1.23 -14.57
CA GLY A 72 8.70 -2.23 -14.70
C GLY A 72 7.96 -2.49 -13.38
N VAL A 73 8.69 -2.64 -12.28
CA VAL A 73 8.11 -2.83 -10.94
C VAL A 73 7.38 -1.57 -10.49
N LEU A 74 8.00 -0.39 -10.57
CA LEU A 74 7.37 0.87 -10.19
C LEU A 74 6.13 1.17 -11.06
N GLY A 75 6.21 0.90 -12.37
CA GLY A 75 5.08 1.04 -13.28
C GLY A 75 3.93 0.08 -12.92
N SER A 76 4.23 -1.18 -12.62
CA SER A 76 3.22 -2.16 -12.19
C SER A 76 2.58 -1.79 -10.86
N VAL A 77 3.37 -1.32 -9.89
CA VAL A 77 2.86 -0.85 -8.59
C VAL A 77 1.97 0.38 -8.78
N ALA A 78 2.40 1.37 -9.56
CA ALA A 78 1.60 2.55 -9.85
C ALA A 78 0.28 2.20 -10.56
N ALA A 79 0.31 1.28 -11.53
CA ALA A 79 -0.89 0.82 -12.21
C ALA A 79 -1.87 0.08 -11.27
N ARG A 80 -1.36 -0.75 -10.35
CA ARG A 80 -2.19 -1.41 -9.33
C ARG A 80 -2.80 -0.40 -8.37
N GLN A 81 -2.02 0.59 -7.94
CA GLN A 81 -2.50 1.66 -7.06
C GLN A 81 -3.62 2.45 -7.74
N ALA A 82 -3.44 2.86 -9.00
CA ALA A 82 -4.45 3.58 -9.76
C ALA A 82 -5.76 2.78 -9.93
N GLU A 83 -5.67 1.47 -10.20
CA GLU A 83 -6.85 0.59 -10.29
C GLU A 83 -7.53 0.40 -8.93
N TYR A 84 -6.76 0.31 -7.85
CA TYR A 84 -7.28 0.26 -6.48
C TYR A 84 -8.02 1.55 -6.13
N ASP A 85 -7.41 2.71 -6.39
CA ASP A 85 -8.01 4.02 -6.13
C ASP A 85 -9.29 4.22 -6.94
N LYS A 86 -9.31 3.77 -8.21
CA LYS A 86 -10.52 3.76 -9.03
C LYS A 86 -11.65 2.94 -8.40
N ARG A 87 -11.35 1.74 -7.87
CA ARG A 87 -12.34 0.91 -7.18
C ARG A 87 -12.79 1.51 -5.87
N ARG A 88 -11.89 2.20 -5.17
CA ARG A 88 -12.21 2.93 -3.94
C ARG A 88 -13.18 4.07 -4.20
N LEU A 89 -12.94 4.89 -5.22
CA LEU A 89 -13.88 5.95 -5.62
C LEU A 89 -15.24 5.36 -6.03
N ALA A 90 -15.26 4.29 -6.83
CA ALA A 90 -16.50 3.61 -7.19
C ALA A 90 -17.26 3.06 -5.97
N ALA A 91 -16.54 2.56 -4.96
CA ALA A 91 -17.12 2.09 -3.71
C ALA A 91 -17.73 3.22 -2.88
N ILE A 92 -17.09 4.40 -2.87
CA ILE A 92 -17.62 5.64 -2.27
C ILE A 92 -18.91 6.06 -2.98
N ASP A 93 -18.92 6.10 -4.31
CA ASP A 93 -20.13 6.44 -5.07
C ASP A 93 -21.27 5.46 -4.82
N GLN A 94 -20.94 4.17 -4.72
CA GLN A 94 -21.93 3.12 -4.46
C GLN A 94 -22.53 3.20 -3.06
N ILE A 95 -21.70 3.41 -2.02
CA ILE A 95 -22.20 3.56 -0.65
C ILE A 95 -23.01 4.84 -0.49
N TRP A 96 -22.59 5.93 -1.14
CA TRP A 96 -23.32 7.19 -1.12
C TRP A 96 -24.66 7.11 -1.85
N SER A 97 -24.69 6.43 -3.00
CA SER A 97 -25.95 6.15 -3.72
C SER A 97 -26.90 5.32 -2.87
N ALA A 98 -26.39 4.28 -2.18
CA ALA A 98 -27.18 3.50 -1.25
C ALA A 98 -27.67 4.33 -0.06
N PHE A 99 -26.86 5.26 0.45
CA PHE A 99 -27.26 6.19 1.50
C PHE A 99 -28.38 7.13 1.05
N ILE A 100 -28.28 7.74 -0.13
CA ILE A 100 -29.33 8.59 -0.71
C ILE A 100 -30.63 7.80 -0.91
N ALA A 101 -30.54 6.53 -1.32
CA ALA A 101 -31.71 5.66 -1.46
C ALA A 101 -32.45 5.41 -0.13
N LEU A 102 -31.79 5.63 1.02
CA LEU A 102 -32.41 5.58 2.35
C LEU A 102 -33.13 6.88 2.74
N ALA A 103 -33.02 7.98 1.98
CA ALA A 103 -33.62 9.26 2.32
C ALA A 103 -35.15 9.20 2.55
N PRO A 104 -35.96 8.47 1.76
CA PRO A 104 -37.39 8.30 2.05
C PRO A 104 -37.63 7.64 3.41
N ALA A 105 -36.77 6.70 3.80
CA ALA A 105 -36.87 5.99 5.07
C ALA A 105 -36.36 6.83 6.25
N ARG A 106 -35.48 7.81 6.02
CA ARG A 106 -35.17 8.87 7.00
C ARG A 106 -36.41 9.69 7.35
N ASN A 107 -37.20 10.09 6.35
CA ASN A 107 -38.44 10.83 6.59
C ASN A 107 -39.42 10.04 7.47
N VAL A 108 -39.47 8.72 7.30
CA VAL A 108 -40.24 7.82 8.18
C VAL A 108 -39.78 7.94 9.63
N SER A 109 -38.47 8.02 9.86
CA SER A 109 -37.91 8.17 11.21
C SER A 109 -38.37 9.48 11.86
N SER A 110 -38.42 10.59 11.11
CA SER A 110 -38.94 11.88 11.58
C SER A 110 -40.45 11.88 11.86
N VAL A 111 -41.23 11.08 11.13
CA VAL A 111 -42.65 10.86 11.43
C VAL A 111 -42.79 10.03 12.71
N VAL A 112 -42.09 8.89 12.78
CA VAL A 112 -42.14 7.96 13.91
C VAL A 112 -41.67 8.61 15.23
N SER A 113 -40.71 9.53 15.19
CA SER A 113 -40.27 10.27 16.39
C SER A 113 -41.33 11.22 16.94
N LYS A 114 -42.16 11.81 16.05
CA LYS A 114 -43.26 12.73 16.42
C LYS A 114 -44.53 11.98 16.86
N LEU A 115 -44.67 10.72 16.47
CA LEU A 115 -45.81 9.90 16.84
C LEU A 115 -45.74 9.51 18.32
N ASN A 116 -46.72 9.99 19.11
CA ASN A 116 -46.93 9.45 20.45
C ASN A 116 -47.55 8.06 20.35
N ILE A 117 -46.69 7.05 20.36
CA ILE A 117 -47.04 5.64 20.22
C ILE A 117 -48.10 5.20 21.25
N ASP A 118 -48.08 5.75 22.47
CA ASP A 118 -49.07 5.42 23.51
C ASP A 118 -50.45 6.02 23.22
N ALA A 119 -50.50 7.17 22.54
CA ALA A 119 -51.75 7.77 22.08
C ALA A 119 -52.33 7.00 20.89
N ILE A 120 -51.49 6.54 19.95
CA ILE A 120 -51.93 5.82 18.76
C ILE A 120 -52.52 4.47 19.13
N ASN A 121 -51.95 3.75 20.09
CA ASN A 121 -52.50 2.48 20.60
C ASN A 121 -53.94 2.60 21.12
N LYS A 122 -54.36 3.79 21.58
CA LYS A 122 -55.74 4.05 22.03
C LYS A 122 -56.71 4.36 20.89
N VAL A 123 -56.20 4.79 19.72
CA VAL A 123 -56.98 5.21 18.54
C VAL A 123 -57.03 4.11 17.45
N VAL A 124 -56.37 2.96 17.67
CA VAL A 124 -56.30 1.80 16.74
C VAL A 124 -57.68 1.27 16.28
N ALA A 125 -58.77 1.70 16.92
CA ALA A 125 -60.13 1.38 16.48
C ALA A 125 -60.44 1.80 15.02
N ASP A 126 -59.77 2.83 14.48
CA ASP A 126 -60.05 3.38 13.14
C ASP A 126 -58.84 3.18 12.19
N ARG A 127 -58.57 1.91 11.84
CA ARG A 127 -57.40 1.47 11.06
C ARG A 127 -57.28 2.16 9.70
N GLU A 128 -58.39 2.45 9.05
CA GLU A 128 -58.40 3.04 7.71
C GLU A 128 -57.84 4.48 7.72
N LYS A 129 -58.16 5.26 8.76
CA LYS A 129 -57.62 6.62 8.93
C LYS A 129 -56.14 6.60 9.26
N LEU A 130 -55.70 5.69 10.14
CA LEU A 130 -54.29 5.53 10.47
C LEU A 130 -53.48 5.14 9.23
N ASN A 131 -53.97 4.19 8.44
CA ASN A 131 -53.28 3.75 7.23
C ASN A 131 -53.22 4.88 6.17
N LYS A 132 -54.31 5.63 5.96
CA LYS A 132 -54.31 6.81 5.07
C LYS A 132 -53.34 7.90 5.55
N PHE A 133 -53.28 8.16 6.85
CA PHE A 133 -52.34 9.11 7.43
C PHE A 133 -50.90 8.66 7.21
N ILE A 134 -50.58 7.41 7.55
CA ILE A 134 -49.24 6.87 7.40
C ILE A 134 -48.82 6.89 5.92
N SER A 135 -49.66 6.39 5.00
CA SER A 135 -49.34 6.37 3.57
C SER A 135 -49.16 7.79 2.99
N GLY A 136 -49.88 8.78 3.51
CA GLY A 136 -49.74 10.18 3.09
C GLY A 136 -48.41 10.82 3.50
N PHE A 137 -47.81 10.41 4.63
CA PHE A 137 -46.56 10.99 5.15
C PHE A 137 -45.31 10.15 4.86
N ALA A 138 -45.43 8.82 4.91
CA ALA A 138 -44.31 7.90 4.74
C ALA A 138 -44.10 7.45 3.29
N GLY A 139 -45.07 7.69 2.40
CA GLY A 139 -45.07 7.12 1.05
C GLY A 139 -45.10 5.59 1.06
N ASP A 140 -44.83 4.98 -0.10
CA ASP A 140 -44.79 3.52 -0.27
C ASP A 140 -43.40 2.95 0.03
N VAL A 141 -42.81 3.34 1.17
CA VAL A 141 -41.48 2.86 1.59
C VAL A 141 -41.60 1.40 1.99
N SER A 142 -40.97 0.52 1.20
CA SER A 142 -40.95 -0.91 1.45
C SER A 142 -39.67 -1.34 2.16
N PHE A 143 -39.73 -2.42 2.94
CA PHE A 143 -38.55 -3.02 3.59
C PHE A 143 -37.45 -3.40 2.59
N LYS A 144 -37.83 -3.77 1.36
CA LYS A 144 -36.90 -4.20 0.31
C LYS A 144 -36.02 -3.06 -0.19
N SER A 145 -36.51 -1.82 -0.22
CA SER A 145 -35.71 -0.69 -0.68
C SER A 145 -34.61 -0.30 0.33
N VAL A 146 -34.80 -0.63 1.61
CA VAL A 146 -33.83 -0.34 2.68
C VAL A 146 -32.70 -1.38 2.72
N LEU A 147 -32.96 -2.62 2.32
CA LEU A 147 -32.00 -3.74 2.33
C LEU A 147 -31.29 -3.96 0.98
N SER A 148 -30.97 -2.90 0.25
CA SER A 148 -30.24 -3.08 -1.01
C SER A 148 -28.90 -3.78 -0.79
N ASP A 149 -28.70 -4.91 -1.48
CA ASP A 149 -27.46 -5.69 -1.45
C ASP A 149 -26.29 -4.99 -2.15
N GLU A 150 -26.57 -3.92 -2.90
CA GLU A 150 -25.55 -3.20 -3.66
C GLU A 150 -24.46 -2.62 -2.75
N ALA A 151 -24.83 -2.12 -1.57
CA ALA A 151 -23.88 -1.59 -0.60
C ALA A 151 -22.88 -2.65 -0.10
N HIS A 152 -23.18 -3.94 -0.19
CA HIS A 152 -22.24 -4.98 0.25
C HIS A 152 -21.03 -5.14 -0.69
N LYS A 153 -21.16 -4.74 -1.95
CA LYS A 153 -20.07 -4.82 -2.94
C LYS A 153 -18.97 -3.81 -2.69
N SER A 154 -19.28 -2.68 -2.06
CA SER A 154 -18.32 -1.62 -1.74
C SER A 154 -17.51 -1.89 -0.47
N ARG A 155 -17.95 -2.84 0.39
CA ARG A 155 -17.31 -3.13 1.69
C ARG A 155 -15.79 -3.36 1.64
N PRO A 156 -15.21 -4.10 0.66
CA PRO A 156 -13.77 -4.36 0.65
C PRO A 156 -12.88 -3.12 0.45
N PHE A 157 -13.46 -2.03 -0.08
CA PHE A 157 -12.72 -0.83 -0.46
C PHE A 157 -13.01 0.37 0.47
N LEU A 158 -13.79 0.17 1.52
CA LEU A 158 -14.16 1.21 2.49
C LEU A 158 -13.42 0.98 3.81
N SER A 159 -13.21 2.06 4.57
CA SER A 159 -12.70 1.92 5.94
C SER A 159 -13.72 1.16 6.80
N PRO A 160 -13.26 0.36 7.79
CA PRO A 160 -14.15 -0.31 8.74
C PRO A 160 -15.08 0.66 9.45
N MET A 161 -14.62 1.90 9.71
CA MET A 161 -15.37 2.94 10.38
C MET A 161 -16.50 3.48 9.50
N ALA A 162 -16.20 3.83 8.24
CA ALA A 162 -17.21 4.28 7.28
C ALA A 162 -18.32 3.23 7.10
N TRP A 163 -17.93 1.96 7.00
CA TRP A 163 -18.90 0.86 6.91
C TRP A 163 -19.75 0.72 8.19
N ALA A 164 -19.14 0.84 9.37
CA ALA A 164 -19.86 0.78 10.64
C ALA A 164 -20.88 1.92 10.79
N LEU A 165 -20.50 3.15 10.43
CA LEU A 165 -21.39 4.33 10.44
C LEU A 165 -22.58 4.13 9.49
N PHE A 166 -22.33 3.71 8.25
CA PHE A 166 -23.39 3.41 7.29
C PHE A 166 -24.34 2.31 7.82
N ARG A 167 -23.79 1.23 8.38
CA ARG A 167 -24.59 0.14 8.95
C ARG A 167 -25.40 0.58 10.16
N ALA A 168 -24.84 1.45 11.00
CA ALA A 168 -25.56 2.01 12.12
C ALA A 168 -26.77 2.85 11.64
N TYR A 169 -26.53 3.75 10.68
CA TYR A 169 -27.56 4.55 10.04
C TYR A 169 -28.66 3.67 9.41
N GLN A 170 -28.28 2.70 8.58
CA GLN A 170 -29.20 1.76 7.94
C GLN A 170 -30.04 1.00 8.98
N SER A 171 -29.44 0.55 10.08
CA SER A 171 -30.13 -0.22 11.12
C SER A 171 -31.19 0.62 11.85
N ILE A 172 -30.88 1.88 12.18
CA ILE A 172 -31.83 2.80 12.84
C ILE A 172 -33.02 3.06 11.93
N VAL A 173 -32.74 3.42 10.67
CA VAL A 173 -33.79 3.70 9.67
C VAL A 173 -34.65 2.47 9.41
N LEU A 174 -34.04 1.29 9.27
CA LEU A 174 -34.75 0.02 9.09
C LEU A 174 -35.70 -0.27 10.25
N GLN A 175 -35.26 0.01 11.47
CA GLN A 175 -36.06 -0.21 12.67
C GLN A 175 -37.27 0.71 12.76
N ASP A 176 -37.13 1.96 12.32
CA ASP A 176 -38.26 2.88 12.24
C ASP A 176 -39.24 2.51 11.12
N VAL A 177 -38.75 1.98 9.99
CA VAL A 177 -39.61 1.39 8.95
C VAL A 177 -40.36 0.15 9.46
N ILE A 178 -39.68 -0.77 10.15
CA ILE A 178 -40.32 -1.95 10.77
C ILE A 178 -41.40 -1.50 11.75
N ARG A 179 -41.09 -0.51 12.60
CA ARG A 179 -42.05 0.03 13.58
C ARG A 179 -43.28 0.61 12.88
N LEU A 180 -43.08 1.37 11.80
CA LEU A 180 -44.19 1.93 11.02
C LEU A 180 -45.06 0.83 10.39
N GLU A 181 -44.46 -0.20 9.81
CA GLU A 181 -45.17 -1.34 9.23
C GLU A 181 -45.93 -2.15 10.28
N CYS A 182 -45.36 -2.33 11.48
CA CYS A 182 -46.06 -2.92 12.62
C CYS A 182 -47.30 -2.09 12.99
N LEU A 183 -47.17 -0.75 13.04
CA LEU A 183 -48.29 0.14 13.33
C LEU A 183 -49.37 0.07 12.24
N LYS A 184 -49.01 0.01 10.96
CA LYS A 184 -49.96 -0.22 9.85
C LYS A 184 -50.74 -1.53 10.02
N LYS A 185 -50.07 -2.57 10.53
CA LYS A 185 -50.68 -3.90 10.79
C LYS A 185 -51.43 -3.97 12.12
N GLY A 186 -51.43 -2.91 12.93
CA GLY A 186 -52.06 -2.89 14.25
C GLY A 186 -51.34 -3.76 15.29
N LEU A 187 -50.06 -4.08 15.06
CA LEU A 187 -49.23 -4.77 16.02
C LEU A 187 -48.70 -3.77 17.05
N GLY A 188 -48.78 -4.12 18.32
CA GLY A 188 -48.32 -3.27 19.41
C GLY A 188 -46.82 -2.93 19.28
N PRO A 189 -46.40 -1.72 19.63
CA PRO A 189 -45.05 -1.18 19.42
C PRO A 189 -43.96 -1.90 20.22
N LYS A 190 -44.33 -2.58 21.32
CA LYS A 190 -43.40 -3.25 22.23
C LYS A 190 -42.97 -4.63 21.74
N ALA A 191 -43.62 -5.17 20.69
CA ALA A 191 -43.42 -6.56 20.31
C ALA A 191 -42.13 -6.82 19.50
N PHE A 192 -41.50 -5.80 18.89
CA PHE A 192 -40.46 -6.03 17.88
C PHE A 192 -39.23 -5.12 17.94
N VAL A 193 -39.14 -4.20 18.91
CA VAL A 193 -38.17 -3.11 18.85
C VAL A 193 -37.50 -2.85 20.20
N ASP A 194 -36.27 -3.37 20.36
CA ASP A 194 -35.44 -3.16 21.55
C ASP A 194 -34.68 -1.83 21.44
N ASN A 195 -35.25 -0.77 22.03
CA ASN A 195 -34.63 0.57 22.01
C ASN A 195 -33.28 0.59 22.75
N ALA A 196 -33.09 -0.27 23.77
CA ALA A 196 -31.85 -0.28 24.53
C ALA A 196 -30.64 -0.69 23.66
N LYS A 197 -30.85 -1.57 22.68
CA LYS A 197 -29.81 -1.97 21.71
C LYS A 197 -29.48 -0.86 20.72
N ILE A 198 -30.47 -0.05 20.31
CA ILE A 198 -30.19 1.14 19.47
C ILE A 198 -29.36 2.14 20.27
N ASP A 199 -29.74 2.40 21.51
CA ASP A 199 -29.02 3.36 22.35
C ASP A 199 -27.58 2.91 22.59
N GLN A 200 -27.34 1.60 22.74
CA GLN A 200 -26.00 1.03 22.79
C GLN A 200 -25.24 1.20 21.46
N LEU A 201 -25.87 0.88 20.33
CA LEU A 201 -25.29 1.04 19.00
C LEU A 201 -24.91 2.51 18.73
N LEU A 202 -25.78 3.45 19.10
CA LEU A 202 -25.54 4.88 19.01
C LEU A 202 -24.41 5.34 19.92
N LYS A 203 -24.33 4.85 21.16
CA LYS A 203 -23.20 5.14 22.06
C LYS A 203 -21.87 4.65 21.52
N ILE A 204 -21.86 3.51 20.82
CA ILE A 204 -20.65 2.96 20.21
C ILE A 204 -20.26 3.75 18.95
N ALA A 205 -21.24 4.09 18.10
CA ALA A 205 -20.98 4.83 16.86
C ALA A 205 -20.68 6.32 17.10
N LEU A 206 -21.20 6.90 18.18
CA LEU A 206 -21.11 8.32 18.55
C LEU A 206 -20.69 8.48 20.03
N PRO A 207 -19.41 8.19 20.37
CA PRO A 207 -18.94 8.23 21.75
C PRO A 207 -18.92 9.65 22.36
N ASP A 208 -18.72 10.68 21.54
CA ASP A 208 -18.40 12.03 22.04
C ASP A 208 -19.63 12.87 22.45
N ASP A 209 -20.84 12.52 22.00
CA ASP A 209 -22.02 13.44 22.07
C ASP A 209 -23.33 12.82 22.57
N CYS A 210 -23.33 11.57 23.05
CA CYS A 210 -24.58 10.89 23.41
C CYS A 210 -25.30 11.43 24.67
N GLY A 211 -24.68 12.34 25.43
CA GLY A 211 -25.21 12.83 26.71
C GLY A 211 -26.19 14.02 26.66
N SER A 212 -26.10 14.89 25.65
CA SER A 212 -26.84 16.18 25.63
C SER A 212 -27.98 16.24 24.60
N ARG A 213 -27.96 15.38 23.57
CA ARG A 213 -28.94 15.34 22.46
C ARG A 213 -29.91 14.16 22.50
N SER A 214 -29.97 13.44 23.62
CA SER A 214 -30.56 12.10 23.77
C SER A 214 -32.07 11.96 23.46
N GLY A 215 -32.75 13.02 23.03
CA GLY A 215 -34.17 13.00 22.72
C GLY A 215 -34.52 12.89 21.23
N ASN A 216 -33.68 13.40 20.33
CA ASN A 216 -34.08 13.52 18.93
C ASN A 216 -33.27 12.61 18.01
N ARG A 217 -33.86 11.46 17.61
CA ARG A 217 -33.24 10.53 16.65
C ARG A 217 -32.89 11.18 15.32
N GLU A 218 -33.63 12.21 14.91
CA GLU A 218 -33.35 12.97 13.69
C GLU A 218 -31.97 13.63 13.75
N ASN A 219 -31.65 14.30 14.85
CA ASN A 219 -30.33 14.91 15.06
C ASN A 219 -29.21 13.86 15.10
N MET A 220 -29.50 12.64 15.58
CA MET A 220 -28.53 11.55 15.61
C MET A 220 -28.26 10.97 14.22
N LEU A 221 -29.29 10.89 13.37
CA LEU A 221 -29.13 10.47 11.98
C LEU A 221 -28.30 11.50 11.18
N GLU A 222 -28.50 12.80 11.43
CA GLU A 222 -27.70 13.89 10.84
C GLU A 222 -26.23 13.85 11.26
N GLU A 223 -25.98 13.55 12.53
CA GLU A 223 -24.62 13.40 13.05
C GLU A 223 -23.92 12.19 12.41
N LEU A 224 -24.61 11.05 12.29
CA LEU A 224 -24.09 9.87 11.60
C LEU A 224 -23.79 10.15 10.12
N GLU A 225 -24.64 10.93 9.45
CA GLU A 225 -24.44 11.36 8.07
C GLU A 225 -23.18 12.22 7.93
N THR A 226 -23.01 13.20 8.82
CA THR A 226 -21.85 14.12 8.79
C THR A 226 -20.55 13.34 9.03
N ARG A 227 -20.52 12.47 10.04
CA ARG A 227 -19.35 11.62 10.29
C ARG A 227 -19.07 10.65 9.15
N LEU A 228 -20.11 10.10 8.53
CA LEU A 228 -19.95 9.24 7.35
C LEU A 228 -19.32 10.03 6.20
N LEU A 229 -19.79 11.25 5.93
CA LEU A 229 -19.24 12.12 4.90
C LEU A 229 -17.77 12.47 5.16
N ASP A 230 -17.42 12.80 6.42
CA ASP A 230 -16.04 13.08 6.82
C ASP A 230 -15.13 11.86 6.58
N GLU A 231 -15.58 10.67 6.97
CA GLU A 231 -14.85 9.42 6.72
C GLU A 231 -14.72 9.12 5.23
N LEU A 232 -15.77 9.29 4.43
CA LEU A 232 -15.69 9.12 2.98
C LEU A 232 -14.74 10.14 2.33
N HIS A 233 -14.68 11.37 2.86
CA HIS A 233 -13.73 12.39 2.40
C HIS A 233 -12.28 12.03 2.76
N LYS A 234 -12.02 11.49 3.96
CA LYS A 234 -10.70 10.97 4.34
C LYS A 234 -10.25 9.84 3.43
N ILE A 235 -11.17 8.95 3.07
CA ILE A 235 -10.91 7.88 2.11
C ILE A 235 -10.62 8.50 0.72
N ALA A 236 -11.45 9.41 0.22
CA ALA A 236 -11.22 10.03 -1.09
C ALA A 236 -9.88 10.77 -1.21
N THR A 237 -9.42 11.39 -0.11
CA THR A 237 -8.16 12.14 -0.05
C THR A 237 -6.92 11.27 0.21
N GLY A 238 -7.09 9.97 0.54
CA GLY A 238 -5.98 9.05 0.78
C GLY A 238 -5.25 9.23 2.11
N SER A 239 -5.66 10.18 2.96
CA SER A 239 -4.90 10.63 4.14
C SER A 239 -4.56 9.55 5.17
N GLU A 240 -5.40 8.53 5.37
CA GLU A 240 -5.13 7.46 6.36
C GLU A 240 -4.21 6.35 5.85
N GLU A 241 -4.28 6.02 4.56
CA GLU A 241 -3.51 4.91 4.00
C GLU A 241 -2.10 5.34 3.60
N ASP A 242 -1.93 6.59 3.15
CA ASP A 242 -0.65 7.11 2.69
C ASP A 242 0.37 7.18 3.83
N GLU A 243 -0.03 7.55 5.04
CA GLU A 243 0.90 7.64 6.18
C GLU A 243 1.35 6.24 6.65
N LEU A 244 0.42 5.27 6.74
CA LEU A 244 0.74 3.90 7.12
C LEU A 244 1.51 3.15 6.02
N ALA A 245 1.17 3.37 4.75
CA ALA A 245 1.86 2.77 3.61
C ALA A 245 3.25 3.38 3.40
N ALA A 246 3.41 4.70 3.53
CA ALA A 246 4.71 5.37 3.47
C ALA A 246 5.63 4.89 4.60
N ASN A 247 5.12 4.78 5.82
CA ASN A 247 5.90 4.25 6.96
C ASN A 247 6.30 2.78 6.75
N ARG A 248 5.41 1.94 6.20
CA ARG A 248 5.75 0.55 5.85
C ARG A 248 6.78 0.47 4.72
N ALA A 249 6.62 1.26 3.66
CA ALA A 249 7.54 1.32 2.53
C ALA A 249 8.94 1.78 2.97
N ALA A 250 9.03 2.81 3.81
CA ALA A 250 10.28 3.29 4.39
C ALA A 250 10.99 2.17 5.19
N LYS A 251 10.23 1.40 5.98
CA LYS A 251 10.75 0.27 6.76
C LYS A 251 11.21 -0.92 5.90
N ILE A 252 10.54 -1.19 4.79
CA ILE A 252 10.97 -2.22 3.82
C ILE A 252 12.28 -1.80 3.13
N ILE A 253 12.40 -0.53 2.72
CA ILE A 253 13.60 0.00 2.08
C ILE A 253 14.80 -0.03 3.05
N SER A 254 14.60 0.35 4.32
CA SER A 254 15.68 0.29 5.32
C SER A 254 16.19 -1.14 5.54
N LEU A 255 15.29 -2.10 5.73
CA LEU A 255 15.65 -3.51 5.91
C LEU A 255 16.35 -4.10 4.67
N SER A 256 15.89 -3.73 3.47
CA SER A 256 16.54 -4.17 2.22
C SER A 256 17.97 -3.64 2.10
N ASN A 257 18.20 -2.38 2.48
CA ASN A 257 19.53 -1.77 2.48
C ASN A 257 20.47 -2.41 3.52
N GLU A 258 19.96 -2.70 4.72
CA GLU A 258 20.71 -3.40 5.78
C GLU A 258 21.14 -4.81 5.33
N LEU A 259 20.23 -5.56 4.71
CA LEU A 259 20.52 -6.87 4.11
C LEU A 259 21.57 -6.79 3.00
N ARG A 260 21.54 -5.74 2.18
CA ARG A 260 22.54 -5.55 1.11
C ARG A 260 23.93 -5.25 1.66
N GLN A 261 24.00 -4.43 2.71
CA GLN A 261 25.26 -4.09 3.38
C GLN A 261 25.86 -5.27 4.16
N SER A 262 25.02 -6.08 4.81
CA SER A 262 25.50 -7.29 5.51
C SER A 262 26.01 -8.34 4.52
N SER A 263 25.34 -8.51 3.39
CA SER A 263 25.77 -9.39 2.31
C SER A 263 27.10 -8.93 1.67
N SER A 264 27.28 -7.63 1.41
CA SER A 264 28.55 -7.12 0.86
C SER A 264 29.72 -7.26 1.86
N LYS A 265 29.48 -7.05 3.15
CA LYS A 265 30.49 -7.27 4.19
C LYS A 265 30.88 -8.75 4.27
N ALA A 266 29.91 -9.66 4.24
CA ALA A 266 30.17 -11.10 4.24
C ALA A 266 30.99 -11.54 3.01
N SER A 267 30.71 -11.00 1.83
CA SER A 267 31.49 -11.31 0.62
C SER A 267 32.93 -10.79 0.70
N SER A 268 33.17 -9.62 1.31
CA SER A 268 34.52 -9.07 1.46
C SER A 268 35.39 -9.84 2.47
N VAL A 269 34.76 -10.48 3.46
CA VAL A 269 35.46 -11.31 4.47
C VAL A 269 35.81 -12.69 3.92
N ALA A 270 35.02 -13.22 2.99
CA ALA A 270 35.28 -14.53 2.37
C ALA A 270 36.37 -14.49 1.26
N SER A 271 36.76 -13.29 0.81
CA SER A 271 37.80 -13.08 -0.22
C SER A 271 39.20 -12.76 0.35
N VAL A 272 39.36 -12.86 1.67
CA VAL A 272 40.65 -12.75 2.39
C VAL A 272 41.07 -14.12 2.87
#